data_AF-A0A956RF68-F1
#
_entry.id   AF-A0A956RF68-F1
#
_cell.length_a   1.000
_cell.length_b   1.000
_cell.length_c   1.000
_cell.angle_alpha   90.00
_cell.angle_beta   90.00
_cell.angle_gamma   90.00
#
_symmetry.space_group_name_H-M   'P 1'
#
loop_
_entity.id
_entity.type
_entity.pdbx_description
1 polymer ?
#
loop_
_entity_poly.entity_id
_entity_poly.type
_entity_poly.pdbx_seq_one_letter_code
_entity_poly.pdbx_strand_id
1 'polypeptide(L)'
;DGDGEPACDDGLHNGDETDIDCGGGCTPCTLGQQCVVGNDCATLACNGGLCAFPLDCKELHALNPDLGDGDYDIDPDGDGVITPFPVSCDMVTDGGGWIRLSLNHTDGVVVSENAAAPENPWDKCEDDSAKHFDWITEDDVTPDYSPGGNSINDVDLVYRNPSLLSDYTAAQIEALRDLISELHPTTRIVALTSDDDNGGYQNNLTTGHEVYLKGKDPNWFLLTPGEDGNCGGGAGTWPTPGSASGYYLWSHDAASSVVDGQTGLTDDDLQGLDVGALLPYKVRLVVQTGGGVAFGWEREVFLVR
;
A
#
# COMPACT_ATOMS: atom_id res chain seq x y z
N ASP A 1 -11.65 -10.45 -61.80
CA ASP A 1 -10.79 -10.28 -60.63
C ASP A 1 -11.27 -9.04 -59.91
N GLY A 2 -12.24 -9.25 -59.02
CA GLY A 2 -12.72 -8.22 -58.12
C GLY A 2 -12.13 -8.54 -56.76
N ASP A 3 -10.95 -8.00 -56.49
CA ASP A 3 -10.51 -7.85 -55.11
C ASP A 3 -11.36 -6.73 -54.53
N GLY A 4 -12.21 -7.08 -53.56
CA GLY A 4 -12.88 -6.09 -52.73
C GLY A 4 -11.83 -5.25 -52.00
N GLU A 5 -12.15 -3.98 -51.75
CA GLU A 5 -11.32 -3.16 -50.87
C GLU A 5 -11.24 -3.83 -49.48
N PRO A 6 -10.06 -3.81 -48.82
CA PRO A 6 -9.90 -4.30 -47.45
C PRO A 6 -11.01 -3.80 -46.53
N ALA A 7 -11.64 -4.70 -45.78
CA ALA A 7 -12.71 -4.36 -44.84
C ALA A 7 -12.61 -5.19 -43.56
N CYS A 8 -12.88 -4.53 -42.42
CA CYS A 8 -12.80 -5.11 -41.07
C CYS A 8 -13.89 -6.13 -40.73
N ASP A 9 -14.54 -6.74 -41.72
CA ASP A 9 -15.64 -7.69 -41.56
C ASP A 9 -15.80 -8.61 -42.79
N ASP A 10 -14.74 -8.77 -43.59
CA ASP A 10 -14.77 -9.53 -44.84
C ASP A 10 -14.29 -10.99 -44.70
N GLY A 11 -13.80 -11.37 -43.51
CA GLY A 11 -13.35 -12.73 -43.19
C GLY A 11 -11.93 -13.04 -43.66
N LEU A 12 -11.17 -12.05 -44.11
CA LEU A 12 -9.80 -12.20 -44.61
C LEU A 12 -8.86 -11.30 -43.83
N HIS A 13 -7.74 -11.84 -43.35
CA HIS A 13 -6.67 -11.03 -42.78
C HIS A 13 -6.00 -10.17 -43.86
N ASN A 14 -6.40 -8.90 -43.98
CA ASN A 14 -5.93 -7.99 -45.03
C ASN A 14 -5.84 -6.52 -44.56
N GLY A 15 -5.37 -5.63 -45.45
CA GLY A 15 -5.20 -4.21 -45.09
C GLY A 15 -4.20 -3.99 -43.95
N ASP A 16 -4.63 -3.25 -42.91
CA ASP A 16 -3.85 -2.92 -41.71
C ASP A 16 -4.24 -3.77 -40.49
N GLU A 17 -5.04 -4.82 -40.68
CA GLU A 17 -5.45 -5.74 -39.62
C GLU A 17 -4.28 -6.52 -39.00
N THR A 18 -4.39 -6.86 -37.73
CA THR A 18 -3.40 -7.69 -37.03
C THR A 18 -3.85 -9.13 -36.83
N ASP A 19 -5.16 -9.37 -36.85
CA ASP A 19 -5.79 -10.68 -37.01
C ASP A 19 -7.03 -10.54 -37.91
N ILE A 20 -7.66 -11.64 -38.31
CA ILE A 20 -8.81 -11.61 -39.23
C ILE A 20 -9.90 -10.66 -38.70
N ASP A 21 -10.20 -9.61 -39.46
CA ASP A 21 -11.25 -8.61 -39.18
C ASP A 21 -11.02 -7.77 -37.90
N CYS A 22 -9.79 -7.64 -37.39
CA CYS A 22 -9.51 -6.85 -36.19
C CYS A 22 -8.08 -6.28 -36.11
N GLY A 23 -7.89 -5.30 -35.20
CA GLY A 23 -6.61 -4.64 -34.96
C GLY A 23 -6.24 -3.58 -35.99
N GLY A 24 -5.17 -2.83 -35.73
CA GLY A 24 -4.72 -1.71 -36.55
C GLY A 24 -5.78 -0.62 -36.70
N GLY A 25 -6.38 -0.52 -37.89
CA GLY A 25 -7.47 0.43 -38.18
C GLY A 25 -8.88 -0.06 -37.83
N CYS A 26 -9.01 -1.33 -37.43
CA CYS A 26 -10.27 -2.01 -37.17
C CYS A 26 -10.63 -2.02 -35.67
N THR A 27 -11.72 -2.70 -35.31
CA THR A 27 -12.04 -2.91 -33.89
C THR A 27 -10.94 -3.71 -33.20
N PRO A 28 -10.65 -3.47 -31.90
CA PRO A 28 -9.62 -4.22 -31.20
C PRO A 28 -9.91 -5.72 -31.18
N CYS A 29 -8.86 -6.52 -31.37
CA CYS A 29 -8.84 -7.96 -31.28
C CYS A 29 -9.11 -8.43 -29.84
N THR A 30 -9.81 -9.55 -29.73
CA THR A 30 -10.16 -10.20 -28.45
C THR A 30 -9.00 -11.03 -27.90
N LEU A 31 -9.13 -11.50 -26.67
CA LEU A 31 -8.11 -12.31 -25.98
C LEU A 31 -7.67 -13.52 -26.85
N GLY A 32 -6.36 -13.68 -26.99
CA GLY A 32 -5.71 -14.77 -27.73
C GLY A 32 -5.60 -14.57 -29.24
N GLN A 33 -6.12 -13.46 -29.78
CA GLN A 33 -5.96 -13.08 -31.19
C GLN A 33 -4.63 -12.38 -31.45
N GLN A 34 -4.19 -12.38 -32.71
CA GLN A 34 -2.92 -11.78 -33.13
C GLN A 34 -2.93 -10.25 -33.02
N CYS A 35 -1.81 -9.69 -32.61
CA CYS A 35 -1.61 -8.25 -32.44
C CYS A 35 -0.17 -7.84 -32.74
N VAL A 36 0.04 -6.55 -32.98
CA VAL A 36 1.38 -5.95 -33.16
C VAL A 36 1.68 -4.94 -32.06
N VAL A 37 0.68 -4.17 -31.62
CA VAL A 37 0.78 -3.16 -30.56
C VAL A 37 -0.37 -3.29 -29.57
N GLY A 38 -0.24 -2.72 -28.37
CA GLY A 38 -1.28 -2.81 -27.33
C GLY A 38 -2.65 -2.33 -27.79
N ASN A 39 -2.72 -1.27 -28.62
CA ASN A 39 -3.97 -0.73 -29.14
C ASN A 39 -4.71 -1.66 -30.11
N ASP A 40 -4.06 -2.71 -30.62
CA ASP A 40 -4.74 -3.74 -31.41
C ASP A 40 -5.63 -4.62 -30.55
N CYS A 41 -5.45 -4.61 -29.22
CA CYS A 41 -6.12 -5.51 -28.30
C CYS A 41 -7.19 -4.81 -27.47
N ALA A 42 -8.33 -5.48 -27.27
CA ALA A 42 -9.36 -5.02 -26.34
C ALA A 42 -8.84 -4.93 -24.89
N THR A 43 -7.82 -5.74 -24.55
CA THR A 43 -7.10 -5.72 -23.28
C THR A 43 -6.04 -4.63 -23.19
N LEU A 44 -5.81 -3.86 -24.27
CA LEU A 44 -4.76 -2.85 -24.40
C LEU A 44 -3.32 -3.38 -24.30
N ALA A 45 -3.14 -4.70 -24.23
CA ALA A 45 -1.86 -5.37 -24.06
C ALA A 45 -1.65 -6.46 -25.12
N CYS A 46 -0.60 -6.26 -25.93
CA CYS A 46 -0.15 -7.21 -26.93
C CYS A 46 1.12 -7.91 -26.42
N ASN A 47 0.99 -9.10 -25.84
CA ASN A 47 2.11 -9.82 -25.25
C ASN A 47 2.47 -11.04 -26.10
N GLY A 48 3.74 -11.12 -26.51
CA GLY A 48 4.20 -12.23 -27.37
C GLY A 48 3.48 -12.32 -28.73
N GLY A 49 2.91 -11.21 -29.22
CA GLY A 49 2.14 -11.16 -30.47
C GLY A 49 0.70 -11.63 -30.36
N LEU A 50 0.20 -11.86 -29.14
CA LEU A 50 -1.20 -12.20 -28.87
C LEU A 50 -1.80 -11.22 -27.85
N CYS A 51 -3.09 -10.94 -28.01
CA CYS A 51 -3.83 -10.16 -27.02
C CYS A 51 -3.94 -10.96 -25.72
N ALA A 52 -3.43 -10.38 -24.63
CA ALA A 52 -3.40 -10.98 -23.31
C ALA A 52 -3.78 -9.91 -22.27
N PHE A 53 -4.16 -10.33 -21.07
CA PHE A 53 -4.15 -9.41 -19.94
C PHE A 53 -2.71 -9.18 -19.47
N PRO A 54 -2.30 -7.94 -19.16
CA PRO A 54 -1.02 -7.67 -18.55
C PRO A 54 -0.99 -8.16 -17.09
N LEU A 55 0.15 -8.60 -16.58
CA LEU A 55 0.32 -9.06 -15.20
C LEU A 55 0.11 -7.94 -14.18
N ASP A 56 0.58 -6.73 -14.50
CA ASP A 56 0.48 -5.55 -13.66
C ASP A 56 0.45 -4.25 -14.49
N CYS A 57 0.34 -3.10 -13.81
CA CYS A 57 0.37 -1.79 -14.47
C CYS A 57 1.71 -1.52 -15.16
N LYS A 58 2.82 -2.11 -14.69
CA LYS A 58 4.16 -1.90 -15.23
C LYS A 58 4.33 -2.59 -16.58
N GLU A 59 3.86 -3.83 -16.70
CA GLU A 59 3.80 -4.54 -17.98
C GLU A 59 2.83 -3.83 -18.93
N LEU A 60 1.66 -3.42 -18.47
CA LEU A 60 0.71 -2.68 -19.30
C LEU A 60 1.33 -1.40 -19.87
N HIS A 61 1.99 -0.60 -19.02
CA HIS A 61 2.69 0.61 -19.45
C HIS A 61 3.83 0.31 -20.43
N ALA A 62 4.56 -0.80 -20.25
CA ALA A 62 5.60 -1.21 -21.20
C ALA A 62 5.04 -1.63 -22.56
N LEU A 63 3.87 -2.29 -22.58
CA LEU A 63 3.19 -2.74 -23.79
C LEU A 63 2.43 -1.61 -24.52
N ASN A 64 2.00 -0.59 -23.78
CA ASN A 64 1.27 0.56 -24.31
C ASN A 64 1.63 1.87 -23.57
N PRO A 65 2.78 2.50 -23.91
CA PRO A 65 3.32 3.64 -23.17
C PRO A 65 2.52 4.95 -23.30
N ASP A 66 1.57 5.01 -24.25
CA ASP A 66 0.74 6.20 -24.48
C ASP A 66 -0.53 6.20 -23.60
N LEU A 67 -0.75 5.16 -22.78
CA LEU A 67 -1.85 5.12 -21.84
C LEU A 67 -1.70 6.17 -20.73
N GLY A 68 -2.80 6.82 -20.40
CA GLY A 68 -2.88 7.70 -19.24
C GLY A 68 -3.25 6.95 -17.97
N ASP A 69 -3.41 7.68 -16.87
CA ASP A 69 -3.93 7.11 -15.63
C ASP A 69 -5.37 6.61 -15.81
N GLY A 70 -5.70 5.48 -15.21
CA GLY A 70 -7.02 4.88 -15.35
C GLY A 70 -7.18 3.58 -14.58
N ASP A 71 -8.36 2.97 -14.69
CA ASP A 71 -8.59 1.61 -14.23
C ASP A 71 -8.43 0.65 -15.40
N TYR A 72 -7.61 -0.38 -15.20
CA TYR A 72 -7.27 -1.38 -16.21
C TYR A 72 -7.37 -2.78 -15.64
N ASP A 73 -7.87 -3.72 -16.43
CA ASP A 73 -7.88 -5.13 -16.05
C ASP A 73 -6.47 -5.71 -16.18
N ILE A 74 -5.98 -6.28 -15.07
CA ILE A 74 -4.71 -7.01 -15.00
C ILE A 74 -4.96 -8.45 -14.59
N ASP A 75 -3.98 -9.31 -14.83
CA ASP A 75 -4.02 -10.73 -14.48
C ASP A 75 -2.71 -11.16 -13.79
N PRO A 76 -2.55 -10.90 -12.48
CA PRO A 76 -1.25 -11.02 -11.80
C PRO A 76 -0.70 -12.44 -11.71
N ASP A 77 -1.55 -13.46 -11.77
CA ASP A 77 -1.17 -14.88 -11.78
C ASP A 77 -1.22 -15.52 -13.18
N GLY A 78 -1.59 -14.76 -14.22
CA GLY A 78 -1.66 -15.20 -15.62
C GLY A 78 -2.63 -16.37 -15.80
N ASP A 79 -2.15 -17.51 -16.31
CA ASP A 79 -2.97 -18.74 -16.45
C ASP A 79 -3.33 -19.41 -15.09
N GLY A 80 -3.27 -18.66 -14.00
CA GLY A 80 -3.57 -19.09 -12.66
C GLY A 80 -5.07 -19.28 -12.39
N VAL A 81 -5.45 -19.12 -11.14
CA VAL A 81 -6.82 -19.39 -10.67
C VAL A 81 -7.62 -18.12 -10.45
N ILE A 82 -6.96 -16.97 -10.35
CA ILE A 82 -7.62 -15.69 -10.19
C ILE A 82 -8.05 -15.25 -11.59
N THR A 83 -9.26 -14.71 -11.67
CA THR A 83 -9.72 -14.11 -12.92
C THR A 83 -9.17 -12.69 -13.00
N PRO A 84 -8.86 -12.18 -14.21
CA PRO A 84 -8.45 -10.80 -14.41
C PRO A 84 -9.39 -9.82 -13.71
N PHE A 85 -8.83 -8.76 -13.15
CA PHE A 85 -9.59 -7.79 -12.36
C PHE A 85 -9.04 -6.37 -12.49
N PRO A 86 -9.89 -5.35 -12.26
CA PRO A 86 -9.48 -3.96 -12.47
C PRO A 86 -8.59 -3.46 -11.34
N VAL A 87 -7.47 -2.84 -11.70
CA VAL A 87 -6.65 -2.03 -10.81
C VAL A 87 -6.55 -0.60 -11.30
N SER A 88 -6.37 0.32 -10.36
CA SER A 88 -6.14 1.71 -10.70
C SER A 88 -4.67 1.92 -11.00
N CYS A 89 -4.30 2.15 -12.25
CA CYS A 89 -2.93 2.41 -12.66
C CYS A 89 -2.65 3.91 -12.77
N ASP A 90 -1.52 4.34 -12.23
CA ASP A 90 -0.86 5.60 -12.58
C ASP A 90 0.21 5.29 -13.63
N MET A 91 -0.01 5.80 -14.84
CA MET A 91 0.82 5.56 -16.03
C MET A 91 1.74 6.74 -16.35
N VAL A 92 1.68 7.81 -15.57
CA VAL A 92 2.36 9.08 -15.90
C VAL A 92 3.42 9.45 -14.88
N THR A 93 3.15 9.28 -13.59
CA THR A 93 4.02 9.72 -12.50
C THR A 93 5.30 8.89 -12.46
N ASP A 94 6.46 9.57 -12.42
CA ASP A 94 7.79 8.97 -12.25
C ASP A 94 8.05 7.73 -13.11
N GLY A 95 7.65 7.82 -14.39
CA GLY A 95 7.84 6.77 -15.40
C GLY A 95 6.71 5.75 -15.49
N GLY A 96 5.61 5.94 -14.76
CA GLY A 96 4.38 5.19 -14.89
C GLY A 96 4.47 3.73 -14.46
N GLY A 97 3.35 3.03 -14.66
CA GLY A 97 3.20 1.62 -14.34
C GLY A 97 3.02 1.34 -12.85
N TRP A 98 2.54 2.32 -12.09
CA TRP A 98 2.28 2.17 -10.66
C TRP A 98 0.85 1.70 -10.43
N ILE A 99 0.66 0.77 -9.50
CA ILE A 99 -0.65 0.42 -8.97
C ILE A 99 -0.98 1.38 -7.83
N ARG A 100 -2.12 2.04 -7.92
CA ARG A 100 -2.73 2.86 -6.86
C ARG A 100 -3.57 1.98 -5.96
N LEU A 101 -3.26 1.99 -4.67
CA LEU A 101 -4.01 1.28 -3.64
C LEU A 101 -4.40 2.23 -2.51
N SER A 102 -5.50 1.91 -1.84
CA SER A 102 -5.87 2.46 -0.53
C SER A 102 -6.31 1.32 0.40
N LEU A 103 -6.46 1.61 1.69
CA LEU A 103 -7.04 0.66 2.65
C LEU A 103 -8.56 0.93 2.82
N ASN A 104 -9.34 -0.11 3.11
CA ASN A 104 -10.79 -0.02 3.39
C ASN A 104 -11.12 0.17 4.89
N HIS A 105 -10.13 0.47 5.70
CA HIS A 105 -10.35 1.00 7.04
C HIS A 105 -10.58 2.50 6.87
N THR A 106 -11.58 3.10 7.54
CA THR A 106 -11.89 4.54 7.36
C THR A 106 -10.59 5.33 7.49
N ASP A 107 -10.07 5.77 6.35
CA ASP A 107 -8.85 6.56 6.18
C ASP A 107 -7.50 5.82 6.38
N GLY A 108 -7.46 4.49 6.35
CA GLY A 108 -6.22 3.72 6.12
C GLY A 108 -5.18 3.77 7.23
N VAL A 109 -5.64 3.97 8.47
CA VAL A 109 -4.86 3.84 9.69
C VAL A 109 -5.59 2.89 10.65
N VAL A 110 -4.86 2.05 11.38
CA VAL A 110 -5.39 1.19 12.44
C VAL A 110 -4.65 1.46 13.74
N VAL A 111 -5.38 1.47 14.86
CA VAL A 111 -4.86 1.95 16.15
C VAL A 111 -5.21 1.00 17.29
N SER A 112 -4.34 0.98 18.30
CA SER A 112 -4.60 0.34 19.58
C SER A 112 -4.03 1.18 20.72
N GLU A 113 -4.79 1.30 21.80
CA GLU A 113 -4.54 2.18 22.93
C GLU A 113 -4.96 1.58 24.28
N ASN A 114 -4.71 2.27 25.40
CA ASN A 114 -5.10 1.82 26.73
C ASN A 114 -6.16 2.71 27.40
N ALA A 115 -7.41 2.23 27.55
CA ALA A 115 -8.53 2.97 28.13
C ALA A 115 -8.55 3.07 29.68
N ALA A 116 -7.56 2.54 30.40
CA ALA A 116 -7.52 2.63 31.87
C ALA A 116 -7.02 3.99 32.38
N ALA A 117 -6.57 4.87 31.48
CA ALA A 117 -6.46 6.30 31.74
C ALA A 117 -7.77 6.99 31.31
N PRO A 118 -8.31 7.98 32.03
CA PRO A 118 -9.47 8.78 31.59
C PRO A 118 -9.19 9.66 30.35
N GLU A 119 -8.08 9.41 29.65
CA GLU A 119 -7.33 10.34 28.82
C GLU A 119 -6.67 9.50 27.74
N ASN A 120 -7.21 9.66 26.54
CA ASN A 120 -6.85 9.10 25.26
C ASN A 120 -5.32 9.29 24.98
N PRO A 121 -4.58 8.38 24.31
CA PRO A 121 -3.20 8.65 23.87
C PRO A 121 -3.05 9.89 22.97
N TRP A 122 -4.15 10.38 22.40
CA TRP A 122 -4.21 11.67 21.68
C TRP A 122 -4.26 12.88 22.64
N ASP A 123 -4.61 12.68 23.92
CA ASP A 123 -4.86 13.70 24.95
C ASP A 123 -3.61 14.06 25.79
N LYS A 124 -2.44 13.46 25.49
CA LYS A 124 -1.23 13.56 26.33
C LYS A 124 -0.17 14.56 25.85
N CYS A 125 -0.31 15.12 24.65
CA CYS A 125 0.49 16.27 24.21
C CYS A 125 -0.41 17.51 24.18
N GLU A 126 0.04 18.64 24.75
CA GLU A 126 -0.77 19.86 24.96
C GLU A 126 -1.24 20.51 23.64
N ASP A 127 -0.80 19.98 22.50
CA ASP A 127 -1.43 20.09 21.21
C ASP A 127 -2.15 18.77 20.86
N ASP A 128 -3.43 18.77 21.21
CA ASP A 128 -4.51 17.84 20.83
C ASP A 128 -4.75 17.83 19.30
N SER A 129 -3.65 17.75 18.58
CA SER A 129 -3.48 17.77 17.14
C SER A 129 -2.35 16.81 16.82
N ALA A 130 -2.57 15.55 17.16
CA ALA A 130 -2.09 14.48 16.32
C ALA A 130 -2.73 14.62 14.92
N LYS A 131 -2.35 15.66 14.17
CA LYS A 131 -2.45 15.66 12.72
C LYS A 131 -1.42 14.65 12.24
N HIS A 132 -1.72 13.37 12.42
CA HIS A 132 -0.87 12.25 12.02
C HIS A 132 -0.62 12.30 10.52
N PHE A 133 -1.65 12.70 9.78
CA PHE A 133 -1.54 13.24 8.44
C PHE A 133 -2.48 14.44 8.32
N ASP A 134 -2.21 15.36 7.37
CA ASP A 134 -3.08 16.53 7.11
C ASP A 134 -4.55 16.16 6.78
N TRP A 135 -4.86 14.87 6.62
CA TRP A 135 -6.07 14.34 6.04
C TRP A 135 -6.85 13.31 6.90
N ILE A 136 -6.39 12.90 8.10
CA ILE A 136 -7.12 11.96 8.99
C ILE A 136 -7.37 12.55 10.39
N THR A 137 -8.54 12.30 10.97
CA THR A 137 -8.87 12.63 12.37
C THR A 137 -9.12 11.38 13.21
N GLU A 138 -9.12 11.52 14.54
CA GLU A 138 -9.39 10.41 15.47
C GLU A 138 -10.73 9.72 15.18
N ASP A 139 -11.78 10.51 14.87
CA ASP A 139 -13.12 9.99 14.56
C ASP A 139 -13.14 9.10 13.30
N ASP A 140 -12.11 9.21 12.46
CA ASP A 140 -12.00 8.44 11.24
C ASP A 140 -11.30 7.09 11.47
N VAL A 141 -10.58 6.89 12.57
CA VAL A 141 -9.77 5.68 12.79
C VAL A 141 -10.62 4.47 13.19
N THR A 142 -10.64 3.43 12.34
CA THR A 142 -11.23 2.12 12.70
C THR A 142 -10.40 0.96 12.15
N PRO A 143 -10.18 -0.15 12.89
CA PRO A 143 -10.55 -0.36 14.29
C PRO A 143 -9.68 0.45 15.25
N ASP A 144 -10.34 0.95 16.30
CA ASP A 144 -9.73 1.53 17.49
C ASP A 144 -9.91 0.56 18.66
N TYR A 145 -8.79 0.08 19.21
CA TYR A 145 -8.79 -0.87 20.32
C TYR A 145 -8.31 -0.21 21.60
N SER A 146 -9.24 0.10 22.50
CA SER A 146 -8.95 0.76 23.79
C SER A 146 -9.21 -0.15 25.01
N PRO A 147 -8.46 -1.25 25.23
CA PRO A 147 -8.59 -2.03 26.46
C PRO A 147 -8.02 -1.28 27.67
N GLY A 148 -8.59 -1.48 28.86
CA GLY A 148 -8.09 -0.90 30.11
C GLY A 148 -6.80 -1.53 30.66
N GLY A 149 -5.89 -1.93 29.77
CA GLY A 149 -4.65 -2.63 30.10
C GLY A 149 -3.95 -3.16 28.85
N ASN A 150 -2.93 -3.99 29.08
CA ASN A 150 -2.06 -4.52 28.03
C ASN A 150 -2.86 -5.30 26.98
N SER A 151 -2.50 -5.14 25.72
CA SER A 151 -3.20 -5.74 24.59
C SER A 151 -2.29 -6.10 23.43
N ILE A 152 -2.74 -7.08 22.66
CA ILE A 152 -2.14 -7.50 21.40
C ILE A 152 -3.29 -7.63 20.42
N ASN A 153 -3.32 -6.74 19.43
CA ASN A 153 -4.39 -6.69 18.43
C ASN A 153 -3.80 -7.02 17.06
N ASP A 154 -4.24 -8.14 16.50
CA ASP A 154 -3.90 -8.54 15.14
C ASP A 154 -5.01 -8.07 14.20
N VAL A 155 -4.66 -7.23 13.22
CA VAL A 155 -5.60 -6.63 12.28
C VAL A 155 -5.30 -7.11 10.86
N ASP A 156 -6.29 -7.70 10.20
CA ASP A 156 -6.23 -8.03 8.78
C ASP A 156 -6.43 -6.75 7.95
N LEU A 157 -5.51 -6.50 7.02
CA LEU A 157 -5.52 -5.34 6.14
C LEU A 157 -6.35 -5.64 4.89
N VAL A 158 -7.31 -4.76 4.61
CA VAL A 158 -8.16 -4.84 3.42
C VAL A 158 -7.78 -3.70 2.49
N TYR A 159 -7.34 -4.05 1.28
CA TYR A 159 -6.96 -3.09 0.26
C TYR A 159 -8.11 -2.86 -0.71
N ARG A 160 -8.14 -1.68 -1.32
CA ARG A 160 -9.20 -1.21 -2.19
C ARG A 160 -8.63 -0.54 -3.43
N ASN A 161 -9.38 -0.66 -4.53
CA ASN A 161 -9.19 0.20 -5.69
C ASN A 161 -9.69 1.61 -5.33
N PRO A 162 -8.83 2.65 -5.27
CA PRO A 162 -9.23 3.98 -4.84
C PRO A 162 -10.14 4.70 -5.86
N SER A 163 -10.12 4.31 -7.12
CA SER A 163 -10.99 4.86 -8.18
C SER A 163 -12.39 4.23 -8.15
N LEU A 164 -12.46 2.91 -8.03
CA LEU A 164 -13.73 2.16 -8.04
C LEU A 164 -14.39 2.01 -6.67
N LEU A 165 -13.65 2.32 -5.60
CA LEU A 165 -14.06 2.15 -4.20
C LEU A 165 -14.49 0.70 -3.87
N SER A 166 -13.86 -0.28 -4.53
CA SER A 166 -14.12 -1.70 -4.37
C SER A 166 -12.95 -2.41 -3.68
N ASP A 167 -13.27 -3.29 -2.74
CA ASP A 167 -12.26 -4.04 -2.00
C ASP A 167 -11.73 -5.22 -2.81
N TYR A 168 -10.43 -5.46 -2.67
CA TYR A 168 -9.80 -6.65 -3.21
C TYR A 168 -9.97 -7.83 -2.26
N THR A 169 -10.15 -9.00 -2.84
CA THR A 169 -10.12 -10.26 -2.09
C THR A 169 -8.70 -10.58 -1.62
N ALA A 170 -8.58 -11.44 -0.61
CA ALA A 170 -7.28 -11.88 -0.10
C ALA A 170 -6.41 -12.53 -1.21
N ALA A 171 -7.03 -13.30 -2.11
CA ALA A 171 -6.32 -13.93 -3.23
C ALA A 171 -5.78 -12.91 -4.24
N GLN A 172 -6.58 -11.89 -4.59
CA GLN A 172 -6.13 -10.82 -5.50
C GLN A 172 -4.93 -10.05 -4.93
N ILE A 173 -4.98 -9.71 -3.64
CA ILE A 173 -3.86 -9.04 -2.97
C ILE A 173 -2.64 -9.96 -2.81
N GLU A 174 -2.84 -11.26 -2.62
CA GLU A 174 -1.75 -12.23 -2.62
C GLU A 174 -1.02 -12.28 -3.97
N ALA A 175 -1.77 -12.31 -5.07
CA ALA A 175 -1.17 -12.31 -6.40
C ALA A 175 -0.46 -10.97 -6.71
N LEU A 176 -1.04 -9.82 -6.33
CA LEU A 176 -0.35 -8.53 -6.44
C LEU A 176 0.96 -8.50 -5.63
N ARG A 177 0.94 -9.00 -4.40
CA ARG A 177 2.11 -9.06 -3.53
C ARG A 177 3.25 -9.88 -4.13
N ASP A 178 2.95 -10.86 -4.97
CA ASP A 178 3.97 -11.65 -5.63
C ASP A 178 4.75 -10.90 -6.71
N LEU A 179 4.14 -9.85 -7.28
CA LEU A 179 4.75 -9.00 -8.30
C LEU A 179 5.43 -7.76 -7.72
N ILE A 180 4.87 -7.19 -6.64
CA ILE A 180 5.34 -5.94 -6.04
C ILE A 180 6.75 -6.10 -5.49
N SER A 181 7.61 -5.15 -5.88
CA SER A 181 9.02 -5.11 -5.49
C SER A 181 9.51 -3.72 -5.10
N GLU A 182 8.68 -2.69 -5.31
CA GLU A 182 9.04 -1.28 -5.16
C GLU A 182 7.87 -0.49 -4.57
N LEU A 183 8.21 0.47 -3.70
CA LEU A 183 7.30 1.54 -3.28
C LEU A 183 7.74 2.82 -3.98
N HIS A 184 6.79 3.63 -4.41
CA HIS A 184 7.13 4.96 -4.92
C HIS A 184 7.87 5.77 -3.84
N PRO A 185 8.79 6.70 -4.19
CA PRO A 185 9.52 7.50 -3.20
C PRO A 185 8.63 8.32 -2.25
N THR A 186 7.39 8.60 -2.64
CA THR A 186 6.38 9.28 -1.80
C THR A 186 5.43 8.32 -1.06
N THR A 187 5.67 7.02 -1.17
CA THR A 187 4.90 5.97 -0.49
C THR A 187 5.72 5.49 0.69
N ARG A 188 5.26 5.80 1.90
CA ARG A 188 5.89 5.36 3.14
C ARG A 188 4.86 4.70 4.04
N ILE A 189 5.27 3.59 4.65
CA ILE A 189 4.51 2.96 5.74
C ILE A 189 4.81 3.75 7.01
N VAL A 190 3.77 4.02 7.79
CA VAL A 190 3.90 4.75 9.04
C VAL A 190 3.66 3.81 10.20
N ALA A 191 4.55 3.89 11.18
CA ALA A 191 4.32 3.33 12.50
C ALA A 191 4.57 4.37 13.58
N LEU A 192 3.75 4.30 14.62
CA LEU A 192 3.86 5.16 15.79
C LEU A 192 3.77 4.30 17.04
N THR A 193 4.61 4.62 18.01
CA THR A 193 4.53 4.11 19.38
C THR A 193 4.57 5.31 20.31
N SER A 194 3.61 5.39 21.23
CA SER A 194 3.56 6.40 22.29
C SER A 194 3.58 5.67 23.62
N ASP A 195 4.64 5.90 24.40
CA ASP A 195 4.81 5.40 25.77
C ASP A 195 4.65 6.57 26.76
N ASP A 196 3.93 6.34 27.86
CA ASP A 196 3.65 7.35 28.89
C ASP A 196 4.12 6.96 30.30
N ASP A 197 4.68 5.77 30.51
CA ASP A 197 4.90 5.22 31.84
C ASP A 197 6.38 5.05 32.22
N ASN A 198 7.30 5.45 31.34
CA ASN A 198 8.75 5.40 31.56
C ASN A 198 9.25 3.95 31.84
N GLY A 199 8.46 2.94 31.46
CA GLY A 199 8.70 1.51 31.62
C GLY A 199 9.49 0.92 30.45
N GLY A 200 10.82 0.94 30.57
CA GLY A 200 11.72 0.73 29.42
C GLY A 200 11.63 -0.56 28.60
N TYR A 201 12.21 -0.40 27.40
CA TYR A 201 12.68 -1.31 26.37
C TYR A 201 11.62 -2.01 25.51
N GLN A 202 11.61 -1.60 24.25
CA GLN A 202 11.02 -2.29 23.12
C GLN A 202 12.13 -3.15 22.44
N ASN A 203 11.77 -4.12 21.59
CA ASN A 203 12.58 -5.22 21.02
C ASN A 203 12.33 -6.58 21.68
N ASN A 204 11.13 -7.14 21.45
CA ASN A 204 10.71 -8.49 21.86
C ASN A 204 10.67 -8.67 23.38
N LEU A 205 10.41 -7.58 24.10
CA LEU A 205 10.30 -7.55 25.55
C LEU A 205 8.82 -7.48 25.96
N THR A 206 8.52 -8.07 27.12
CA THR A 206 7.16 -8.21 27.66
C THR A 206 6.49 -6.90 28.08
N THR A 207 7.10 -5.74 27.79
CA THR A 207 6.75 -4.43 28.38
C THR A 207 6.76 -3.27 27.38
N GLY A 208 7.03 -3.47 26.09
CA GLY A 208 7.10 -2.38 25.11
C GLY A 208 5.87 -2.26 24.20
N HIS A 209 5.67 -1.05 23.66
CA HIS A 209 4.77 -0.76 22.54
C HIS A 209 5.44 -1.14 21.21
N GLU A 210 4.80 -1.98 20.40
CA GLU A 210 5.43 -2.49 19.18
C GLU A 210 4.42 -2.66 18.03
N VAL A 211 4.86 -2.30 16.82
CA VAL A 211 4.13 -2.58 15.58
C VAL A 211 4.87 -3.65 14.79
N TYR A 212 4.16 -4.69 14.39
CA TYR A 212 4.70 -5.75 13.54
C TYR A 212 3.92 -5.90 12.26
N LEU A 213 4.61 -6.20 11.16
CA LEU A 213 4.02 -6.49 9.87
C LEU A 213 4.13 -7.96 9.51
N LYS A 214 3.14 -8.42 8.77
CA LYS A 214 3.14 -9.73 8.13
C LYS A 214 2.78 -9.56 6.66
N GLY A 215 3.73 -9.85 5.79
CA GLY A 215 3.58 -9.72 4.34
C GLY A 215 3.80 -11.05 3.64
N LYS A 216 4.65 -11.07 2.62
CA LYS A 216 4.96 -12.29 1.85
C LYS A 216 5.74 -13.29 2.70
N ASP A 217 6.65 -12.80 3.55
CA ASP A 217 7.26 -13.62 4.58
C ASP A 217 6.20 -13.94 5.66
N PRO A 218 5.96 -15.22 5.99
CA PRO A 218 5.07 -15.60 7.08
C PRO A 218 5.60 -15.23 8.48
N ASN A 219 6.84 -14.75 8.60
CA ASN A 219 7.38 -14.24 9.86
C ASN A 219 6.91 -12.81 10.12
N TRP A 220 6.85 -12.45 11.40
CA TRP A 220 6.59 -11.07 11.80
C TRP A 220 7.86 -10.23 11.60
N PHE A 221 7.72 -9.14 10.85
CA PHE A 221 8.73 -8.10 10.74
C PHE A 221 8.44 -7.04 11.81
N LEU A 222 9.41 -6.78 12.69
CA LEU A 222 9.29 -5.69 13.67
C LEU A 222 9.48 -4.36 12.94
N LEU A 223 8.43 -3.54 12.92
CA LEU A 223 8.43 -2.25 12.24
C LEU A 223 8.88 -1.12 13.14
N THR A 224 8.66 -1.21 14.44
CA THR A 224 9.19 -0.25 15.41
C THR A 224 10.31 -0.93 16.19
N PRO A 225 11.58 -0.85 15.74
CA PRO A 225 12.68 -1.05 16.67
C PRO A 225 12.50 -0.02 17.74
N GLY A 226 12.84 -0.35 18.97
CA GLY A 226 12.16 0.36 20.00
C GLY A 226 13.02 0.83 21.13
N GLU A 227 12.60 1.98 21.64
CA GLU A 227 13.41 2.87 22.42
C GLU A 227 12.59 3.54 23.54
N ASP A 228 13.30 4.12 24.49
CA ASP A 228 12.79 4.62 25.79
C ASP A 228 12.17 6.03 25.72
N GLY A 229 11.77 6.46 24.52
CA GLY A 229 11.28 7.80 24.25
C GLY A 229 9.81 8.00 24.63
N ASN A 230 9.58 8.31 25.90
CA ASN A 230 8.40 9.05 26.36
C ASN A 230 8.10 10.21 25.41
N CYS A 231 6.82 10.47 25.06
CA CYS A 231 6.40 11.56 24.16
C CYS A 231 6.85 12.97 24.63
N GLY A 232 8.11 13.33 24.42
CA GLY A 232 8.68 14.63 24.73
C GLY A 232 8.80 14.97 26.22
N GLY A 233 10.04 15.10 26.67
CA GLY A 233 10.37 15.72 27.96
C GLY A 233 10.97 14.75 28.96
N GLY A 234 12.14 15.11 29.49
CA GLY A 234 12.79 14.34 30.55
C GLY A 234 11.88 14.14 31.75
N ALA A 235 12.06 13.00 32.42
CA ALA A 235 11.24 12.52 33.53
C ALA A 235 10.65 13.59 34.46
N GLY A 236 9.32 13.60 34.62
CA GLY A 236 8.68 13.97 35.88
C GLY A 236 7.80 15.22 35.93
N THR A 237 7.53 15.92 34.84
CA THR A 237 6.46 16.95 34.81
C THR A 237 5.77 16.96 33.46
N TRP A 238 4.57 16.38 33.43
CA TRP A 238 3.74 16.22 32.24
C TRP A 238 2.45 17.06 32.33
N PRO A 239 1.96 17.62 31.20
CA PRO A 239 2.64 17.78 29.90
C PRO A 239 3.59 19.00 29.90
N THR A 240 4.64 18.97 29.07
CA THR A 240 5.44 20.16 28.72
C THR A 240 4.99 20.70 27.36
N PRO A 241 4.68 22.01 27.24
CA PRO A 241 4.40 22.61 25.94
C PRO A 241 5.56 22.41 24.96
N GLY A 242 5.29 21.81 23.79
CA GLY A 242 6.28 21.56 22.73
C GLY A 242 6.85 20.13 22.66
N SER A 243 6.30 19.19 23.42
CA SER A 243 6.52 17.76 23.22
C SER A 243 5.81 17.28 21.94
N ALA A 244 6.51 16.57 21.05
CA ALA A 244 5.95 16.05 19.79
C ALA A 244 6.05 14.53 19.74
N SER A 245 5.01 13.85 19.25
CA SER A 245 5.02 12.42 18.98
C SER A 245 6.09 12.05 17.96
N GLY A 246 6.83 10.97 18.21
CA GLY A 246 7.77 10.42 17.25
C GLY A 246 7.08 9.49 16.26
N TYR A 247 7.44 9.56 14.99
CA TYR A 247 6.92 8.64 13.97
C TYR A 247 8.02 8.10 13.06
N TYR A 248 7.81 6.86 12.62
CA TYR A 248 8.70 6.15 11.72
C TYR A 248 8.06 6.06 10.34
N LEU A 249 8.69 6.67 9.34
CA LEU A 249 8.29 6.55 7.96
C LEU A 249 9.21 5.56 7.27
N TRP A 250 8.69 4.39 6.92
CA TRP A 250 9.44 3.30 6.30
C TRP A 250 9.21 3.29 4.79
N SER A 251 10.29 3.28 4.02
CA SER A 251 10.28 3.03 2.58
C SER A 251 10.98 1.71 2.25
N HIS A 252 10.87 1.30 0.98
CA HIS A 252 11.60 0.14 0.47
C HIS A 252 13.13 0.39 0.47
N ASP A 253 13.53 1.66 0.33
CA ASP A 253 14.92 2.08 0.40
C ASP A 253 15.23 2.77 1.75
N ALA A 254 16.41 2.52 2.31
CA ALA A 254 16.80 3.06 3.61
C ALA A 254 16.99 4.59 3.59
N ALA A 255 17.26 5.18 2.41
CA ALA A 255 17.54 6.62 2.28
C ALA A 255 16.26 7.47 2.24
N SER A 256 15.13 6.86 1.92
CA SER A 256 13.78 7.42 1.89
C SER A 256 13.00 7.11 3.17
N SER A 257 13.51 6.19 4.00
CA SER A 257 13.02 6.00 5.36
C SER A 257 13.47 7.18 6.23
N VAL A 258 12.56 7.72 7.06
CA VAL A 258 12.80 8.93 7.85
C VAL A 258 12.24 8.76 9.26
N VAL A 259 12.98 9.28 10.23
CA VAL A 259 12.50 9.50 11.59
C VAL A 259 12.08 10.96 11.75
N ASP A 260 10.92 11.22 12.37
CA ASP A 260 10.59 12.54 12.88
C ASP A 260 10.19 12.49 14.36
N GLY A 261 10.46 13.57 15.08
CA GLY A 261 10.24 13.67 16.52
C GLY A 261 11.31 12.97 17.37
N GLN A 262 11.01 12.81 18.67
CA GLN A 262 11.91 12.16 19.63
C GLN A 262 11.59 10.67 19.73
N THR A 263 12.02 9.90 18.74
CA THR A 263 11.85 8.43 18.73
C THR A 263 12.96 7.70 19.48
N GLY A 264 14.08 8.39 19.75
CA GLY A 264 15.33 7.78 20.22
C GLY A 264 16.20 7.20 19.09
N LEU A 265 15.56 6.74 18.02
CA LEU A 265 16.23 6.19 16.83
C LEU A 265 16.80 7.30 15.92
N THR A 266 17.85 6.96 15.19
CA THR A 266 18.45 7.79 14.14
C THR A 266 18.20 7.20 12.76
N ASP A 267 18.43 7.98 11.70
CA ASP A 267 18.36 7.48 10.31
C ASP A 267 19.31 6.28 10.07
N ASP A 268 20.41 6.18 10.83
CA ASP A 268 21.35 5.06 10.76
C ASP A 268 20.77 3.75 11.34
N ASP A 269 19.71 3.85 12.15
CA ASP A 269 19.02 2.70 12.74
C ASP A 269 17.87 2.19 11.84
N LEU A 270 17.43 3.01 10.87
CA LEU A 270 16.45 2.61 9.87
C LEU A 270 17.10 1.81 8.73
N GLN A 271 16.41 0.74 8.32
CA GLN A 271 16.78 -0.06 7.16
C GLN A 271 15.69 0.08 6.09
N GLY A 272 16.02 -0.28 4.85
CA GLY A 272 15.00 -0.47 3.83
C GLY A 272 14.11 -1.64 4.21
N LEU A 273 12.81 -1.52 4.00
CA LEU A 273 11.89 -2.64 4.19
C LEU A 273 12.27 -3.79 3.25
N ASP A 274 12.27 -5.01 3.79
CA ASP A 274 12.35 -6.19 2.96
C ASP A 274 11.21 -6.19 1.93
N VAL A 275 11.48 -6.66 0.71
CA VAL A 275 10.45 -6.72 -0.34
C VAL A 275 9.21 -7.49 0.12
N GLY A 276 9.40 -8.52 0.95
CA GLY A 276 8.32 -9.28 1.55
C GLY A 276 7.45 -8.50 2.55
N ALA A 277 7.87 -7.32 3.00
CA ALA A 277 7.12 -6.45 3.91
C ALA A 277 6.39 -5.29 3.23
N LEU A 278 6.60 -5.05 1.92
CA LEU A 278 6.08 -3.86 1.23
C LEU A 278 4.56 -3.82 1.08
N LEU A 279 3.87 -4.97 1.03
CA LEU A 279 2.40 -5.02 0.97
C LEU A 279 1.85 -5.95 2.06
N PRO A 280 1.88 -5.56 3.34
CA PRO A 280 1.49 -6.44 4.44
C PRO A 280 0.01 -6.84 4.33
N TYR A 281 -0.35 -8.08 4.66
CA TYR A 281 -1.76 -8.49 4.79
C TYR A 281 -2.26 -8.36 6.23
N LYS A 282 -1.35 -8.25 7.18
CA LYS A 282 -1.69 -8.22 8.60
C LYS A 282 -0.70 -7.37 9.37
N VAL A 283 -1.22 -6.65 10.35
CA VAL A 283 -0.44 -5.89 11.32
C VAL A 283 -0.77 -6.37 12.72
N ARG A 284 0.22 -6.34 13.60
CA ARG A 284 0.05 -6.57 15.03
C ARG A 284 0.43 -5.31 15.79
N LEU A 285 -0.49 -4.87 16.62
CA LEU A 285 -0.39 -3.73 17.49
C LEU A 285 -0.24 -4.23 18.92
N VAL A 286 0.92 -4.00 19.53
CA VAL A 286 1.21 -4.39 20.91
C VAL A 286 1.19 -3.14 21.78
N VAL A 287 0.33 -3.16 22.80
CA VAL A 287 0.23 -2.10 23.81
C VAL A 287 0.53 -2.71 25.17
N GLN A 288 1.50 -2.18 25.91
CA GLN A 288 1.81 -2.60 27.28
C GLN A 288 1.81 -1.33 28.13
N THR A 289 1.03 -1.31 29.22
CA THR A 289 1.04 -0.27 30.26
C THR A 289 1.01 1.20 29.77
N GLY A 290 -0.18 1.81 29.73
CA GLY A 290 -0.34 3.18 29.20
C GLY A 290 -0.31 3.25 27.67
N GLY A 291 -0.32 4.45 27.10
CA GLY A 291 0.08 4.71 25.71
C GLY A 291 -0.80 4.15 24.58
N GLY A 292 -0.18 4.04 23.40
CA GLY A 292 -0.83 3.57 22.18
C GLY A 292 0.12 3.33 21.00
N VAL A 293 -0.37 2.65 19.98
CA VAL A 293 0.34 2.35 18.73
C VAL A 293 -0.56 2.54 17.53
N ALA A 294 0.03 2.99 16.42
CA ALA A 294 -0.68 3.16 15.15
C ALA A 294 0.12 2.58 13.99
N PHE A 295 -0.60 2.11 12.97
CA PHE A 295 -0.07 1.71 11.67
C PHE A 295 -0.89 2.32 10.56
N GLY A 296 -0.23 2.77 9.48
CA GLY A 296 -0.92 3.21 8.27
C GLY A 296 0.02 3.49 7.11
N TRP A 297 -0.51 4.18 6.11
CA TRP A 297 0.25 4.72 4.99
C TRP A 297 0.31 6.24 5.08
N GLU A 298 1.40 6.84 4.62
CA GLU A 298 1.58 8.29 4.68
C GLU A 298 0.50 9.06 3.90
N ARG A 299 -0.09 8.39 2.91
CA ARG A 299 -1.11 8.94 2.03
C ARG A 299 -2.26 7.95 1.91
N GLU A 300 -3.48 8.48 1.82
CA GLU A 300 -4.70 7.70 1.60
C GLU A 300 -4.58 6.78 0.38
N VAL A 301 -4.03 7.34 -0.71
CA VAL A 301 -3.67 6.60 -1.92
C VAL A 301 -2.16 6.52 -2.02
N PHE A 302 -1.65 5.30 -2.06
CA PHE A 302 -0.23 5.00 -2.19
C PHE A 302 0.04 4.20 -3.46
N LEU A 303 1.29 4.29 -3.91
CA LEU A 303 1.78 3.73 -5.17
C LEU A 303 2.76 2.58 -4.92
N VAL A 304 2.48 1.44 -5.55
CA VAL A 304 3.30 0.21 -5.51
C VAL A 304 3.59 -0.28 -6.92
N ARG A 305 4.73 -0.94 -7.12
CA ARG A 305 5.16 -1.47 -8.43
C ARG A 305 6.07 -2.68 -8.29
#